data_AF-A0A3N5H6K4-F1
#
_entry.id   AF-A0A3N5H6K4-F1
#
_cell.length_a   1.000
_cell.length_b   1.000
_cell.length_c   1.000
_cell.angle_alpha   90.00
_cell.angle_beta   90.00
_cell.angle_gamma   90.00
#
_symmetry.space_group_name_H-M   'P 1'
#
loop_
_entity.id
_entity.type
_entity.pdbx_description
1 polymer ?
#
loop_
_entity_poly.entity_id
_entity_poly.type
_entity_poly.pdbx_seq_one_letter_code
_entity_poly.pdbx_strand_id
1 'polypeptide(L)'
;MSRRDAYPLVNLSPIRKLLASLGLVTGAALFAGGVALSVLLTNWALTLEGFLGWGSMLMKVRAYAGPWFHALFAVHVLSLALVGGVAFRLFRRVALARRARAAVTVLLLGLATLDVVCWLLLPMLGLARALLGPVVLLLGLGLAYLVGRPLRDMWLYERWTAPERAAPFRVVIVGGGFAGLYTALELDRRLGHHRSLEIVVLDRRNYFLFPPLLPSVATGAIETRQVTYPFRRIFEATSVVFRKETVESIDVREKVVHTRADVDEQSGACHREIRYDALVLAPGSETQTFRTPGVAEHAFFMRELGDAVSVRNHIIDCFELAAQEESAERRAALLRFVVVGGGPTGVELMAEIRDLIEHVLFVRYPEVNPAEVDLVLVQSAPQILPGWHPTVAQRATDQLHALDVRVLTGRKVQSVSEFAVALDGGETLAARTTVWCAGVKPAGLLGAVDLPKHPSGRVPVGEDLRVPGHSEVFVLGDASLCQQEGKPLPPLGQVAFQHGTHTGRNLARLIRGEPLQPFRYFNYGALVSVGEHFAAVDLVGVRMSGALAWFIWRSLYLTKLVGFGNKVRVVLDWTLDLLVERSISQISASRQDLRAAAGDAHVTLRAGGDS
;
A
#
# COMPACT_ATOMS: atom_id res chain seq x y z
N MET A 1 12.97 1.87 -19.47
CA MET A 1 12.46 0.59 -19.99
C MET A 1 11.10 0.91 -20.57
N SER A 2 10.94 0.71 -21.87
CA SER A 2 9.61 0.57 -22.46
C SER A 2 8.89 -0.59 -21.78
N ARG A 3 7.55 -0.64 -21.75
CA ARG A 3 6.82 -1.82 -21.23
C ARG A 3 7.22 -3.12 -21.96
N ARG A 4 7.65 -3.01 -23.22
CA ARG A 4 8.22 -4.11 -24.02
C ARG A 4 9.54 -4.65 -23.47
N ASP A 5 10.22 -3.90 -22.60
CA ASP A 5 11.47 -4.31 -21.98
C ASP A 5 11.25 -5.00 -20.62
N ALA A 6 10.02 -5.11 -20.10
CA ALA A 6 9.78 -5.81 -18.84
C ALA A 6 10.19 -7.29 -18.96
N TYR A 7 10.84 -7.84 -17.94
CA TYR A 7 11.40 -9.21 -17.93
C TYR A 7 12.40 -9.53 -19.06
N PRO A 8 13.33 -8.63 -19.42
CA PRO A 8 14.19 -8.79 -20.59
C PRO A 8 15.22 -9.93 -20.41
N LEU A 9 15.53 -10.32 -19.16
CA LEU A 9 16.38 -11.46 -18.84
C LEU A 9 15.71 -12.81 -19.13
N VAL A 10 14.40 -12.92 -18.87
CA VAL A 10 13.60 -14.13 -19.17
C VAL A 10 13.63 -14.41 -20.67
N ASN A 11 13.57 -13.34 -21.48
CA ASN A 11 13.47 -13.38 -22.94
C ASN A 11 14.81 -13.56 -23.68
N LEU A 12 15.95 -13.68 -22.98
CA LEU A 12 17.25 -13.93 -23.60
C LEU A 12 17.32 -15.31 -24.28
N SER A 13 17.88 -15.43 -25.48
CA SER A 13 18.09 -16.76 -26.10
C SER A 13 18.89 -17.70 -25.18
N PRO A 14 18.70 -19.04 -25.26
CA PRO A 14 19.40 -19.99 -24.41
C PRO A 14 20.93 -19.80 -24.41
N ILE A 15 21.52 -19.53 -25.58
CA ILE A 15 22.95 -19.25 -25.74
C ILE A 15 23.38 -18.01 -24.94
N ARG A 16 22.60 -16.91 -25.01
CA ARG A 16 22.88 -15.69 -24.25
C ARG A 16 22.76 -15.92 -22.75
N LYS A 17 21.80 -16.74 -22.30
CA LYS A 17 21.68 -17.14 -20.89
C LYS A 17 22.89 -17.95 -20.42
N LEU A 18 23.36 -18.90 -21.22
CA LEU A 18 24.54 -19.72 -20.90
C LEU A 18 25.81 -18.86 -20.80
N LEU A 19 26.09 -18.01 -21.79
CA LEU A 19 27.26 -17.11 -21.78
C LEU A 19 27.25 -16.14 -20.58
N ALA A 20 26.08 -15.57 -20.28
CA ALA A 20 25.89 -14.70 -19.12
C ALA A 20 26.14 -15.45 -17.80
N SER A 21 25.63 -16.68 -17.69
CA SER A 21 25.80 -17.51 -16.48
C SER A 21 27.26 -17.93 -16.30
N LEU A 22 27.94 -18.32 -17.38
CA LEU A 22 29.36 -18.66 -17.36
C LEU A 22 30.18 -17.47 -16.86
N GLY A 23 29.98 -16.26 -17.40
CA GLY A 23 30.69 -15.07 -16.94
C GLY A 23 30.49 -14.76 -15.45
N LEU A 24 29.27 -14.94 -14.92
CA LEU A 24 28.98 -14.74 -13.50
C LEU A 24 29.66 -15.81 -12.62
N VAL A 25 29.59 -17.07 -13.03
CA VAL A 25 30.17 -18.21 -12.29
C VAL A 25 31.69 -18.14 -12.29
N THR A 26 32.32 -17.83 -13.42
CA THR A 26 33.79 -17.68 -13.51
C THR A 26 34.29 -16.59 -12.58
N GLY A 27 33.62 -15.45 -12.51
CA GLY A 27 34.02 -14.37 -11.61
C GLY A 27 33.85 -14.72 -10.13
N ALA A 28 32.74 -15.40 -9.77
CA ALA A 28 32.51 -15.88 -8.41
C ALA A 28 33.55 -16.93 -7.99
N ALA A 29 33.93 -17.83 -8.91
CA ALA A 29 34.96 -18.83 -8.69
C ALA A 29 36.34 -18.20 -8.49
N LEU A 30 36.70 -17.18 -9.27
CA LEU A 30 37.96 -16.44 -9.08
C LEU A 30 38.02 -15.75 -7.70
N PHE A 31 36.93 -15.14 -7.26
CA PHE A 31 36.85 -14.52 -5.94
C PHE A 31 37.00 -15.55 -4.82
N ALA A 32 36.22 -16.64 -4.86
CA ALA A 32 36.29 -17.71 -3.87
C ALA A 32 37.68 -18.38 -3.85
N GLY A 33 38.29 -18.57 -5.02
CA GLY A 33 39.66 -19.08 -5.16
C GLY A 33 40.69 -18.15 -4.52
N GLY A 34 40.55 -16.82 -4.69
CA GLY A 34 41.41 -15.83 -4.03
C GLY A 34 41.30 -15.88 -2.50
N VAL A 35 40.08 -15.99 -1.97
CA VAL A 35 39.85 -16.14 -0.53
C VAL A 35 40.47 -17.45 -0.02
N ALA A 36 40.19 -18.58 -0.68
CA ALA A 36 40.74 -19.89 -0.30
C ALA A 36 42.27 -19.92 -0.34
N LEU A 37 42.89 -19.32 -1.36
CA LEU A 37 44.34 -19.20 -1.45
C LEU A 37 44.90 -18.33 -0.31
N SER A 38 44.23 -17.22 0.04
CA SER A 38 44.63 -16.40 1.19
C SER A 38 44.53 -17.17 2.52
N VAL A 39 43.55 -18.10 2.62
CA VAL A 39 43.40 -18.99 3.77
C VAL A 39 44.56 -19.95 3.89
N LEU A 40 44.89 -20.63 2.78
CA LEU A 40 46.02 -21.57 2.73
C LEU A 40 47.35 -20.88 3.06
N LEU A 41 47.57 -19.65 2.56
CA LEU A 41 48.81 -18.91 2.79
C LEU A 41 48.97 -18.35 4.21
N THR A 42 47.87 -18.21 4.97
CA THR A 42 47.90 -17.63 6.33
C THR A 42 47.56 -18.62 7.44
N ASN A 43 47.11 -19.83 7.09
CA ASN A 43 46.67 -20.89 8.00
C ASN A 43 45.68 -20.41 9.08
N TRP A 44 44.85 -19.43 8.74
CA TRP A 44 43.78 -18.93 9.61
C TRP A 44 42.48 -19.75 9.43
N ALA A 45 41.62 -19.72 10.45
CA ALA A 45 40.33 -20.39 10.40
C ALA A 45 39.29 -19.55 9.63
N LEU A 46 38.43 -20.24 8.86
CA LEU A 46 37.26 -19.67 8.18
C LEU A 46 36.12 -19.40 9.20
N THR A 47 36.36 -18.50 10.15
CA THR A 47 35.36 -18.01 11.12
C THR A 47 34.96 -16.57 10.78
N LEU A 48 33.83 -16.08 11.34
CA LEU A 48 33.41 -14.69 11.16
C LEU A 48 34.46 -13.72 11.70
N GLU A 49 35.00 -13.99 12.88
CA GLU A 49 36.07 -13.20 13.51
C GLU A 49 37.34 -13.21 12.66
N GLY A 50 37.69 -14.38 12.09
CA GLY A 50 38.68 -14.49 11.05
C GLY A 50 38.38 -13.49 9.96
N PHE A 51 37.28 -13.68 9.21
CA PHE A 51 36.92 -12.85 8.06
C PHE A 51 36.92 -11.34 8.33
N LEU A 52 36.47 -10.90 9.52
CA LEU A 52 36.51 -9.49 9.91
C LEU A 52 37.95 -8.97 10.09
N GLY A 53 38.88 -9.81 10.54
CA GLY A 53 40.31 -9.54 10.65
C GLY A 53 41.14 -9.78 9.36
N TRP A 54 40.50 -10.01 8.20
CA TRP A 54 41.18 -10.42 6.97
C TRP A 54 42.32 -9.48 6.53
N GLY A 55 42.13 -8.17 6.66
CA GLY A 55 43.16 -7.18 6.31
C GLY A 55 44.46 -7.32 7.10
N SER A 56 44.36 -7.66 8.39
CA SER A 56 45.53 -7.94 9.23
C SER A 56 46.24 -9.23 8.82
N MET A 57 45.50 -10.23 8.34
CA MET A 57 46.08 -11.49 7.86
C MET A 57 46.79 -11.33 6.51
N LEU A 58 46.25 -10.52 5.59
CA LEU A 58 46.91 -10.21 4.32
C LEU A 58 48.26 -9.50 4.50
N MET A 59 48.43 -8.73 5.57
CA MET A 59 49.73 -8.15 5.91
C MET A 59 50.77 -9.20 6.33
N LYS A 60 50.33 -10.33 6.91
CA LYS A 60 51.21 -11.49 7.14
C LYS A 60 51.63 -12.11 5.81
N VAL A 61 50.71 -12.29 4.86
CA VAL A 61 51.06 -12.77 3.50
C VAL A 61 52.09 -11.86 2.84
N ARG A 62 51.92 -10.54 2.94
CA ARG A 62 52.89 -9.59 2.38
C ARG A 62 54.28 -9.71 3.00
N ALA A 63 54.36 -9.96 4.30
CA ALA A 63 55.63 -10.10 5.02
C ALA A 63 56.36 -11.41 4.67
N TYR A 64 55.65 -12.52 4.49
CA TYR A 64 56.25 -13.84 4.24
C TYR A 64 56.32 -14.21 2.74
N ALA A 65 55.48 -13.62 1.90
CA ALA A 65 55.22 -14.03 0.53
C ALA A 65 54.80 -12.84 -0.36
N GLY A 66 55.63 -11.79 -0.42
CA GLY A 66 55.36 -10.51 -1.10
C GLY A 66 54.76 -10.60 -2.52
N PRO A 67 55.28 -11.43 -3.46
CA PRO A 67 54.69 -11.58 -4.79
C PRO A 67 53.26 -12.13 -4.77
N TRP A 68 52.94 -13.00 -3.81
CA TRP A 68 51.60 -13.58 -3.65
C TRP A 68 50.58 -12.55 -3.15
N PHE A 69 51.01 -11.56 -2.35
CA PHE A 69 50.14 -10.45 -1.97
C PHE A 69 49.67 -9.65 -3.20
N HIS A 70 50.59 -9.33 -4.12
CA HIS A 70 50.26 -8.61 -5.35
C HIS A 70 49.43 -9.46 -6.32
N ALA A 71 49.70 -10.77 -6.41
CA ALA A 71 48.90 -11.70 -7.19
C ALA A 71 47.46 -11.82 -6.66
N LEU A 72 47.29 -11.94 -5.33
CA LEU A 72 45.96 -11.97 -4.69
C LEU A 72 45.19 -10.68 -4.94
N PHE A 73 45.85 -9.52 -4.82
CA PHE A 73 45.22 -8.23 -5.14
C PHE A 73 44.77 -8.17 -6.60
N ALA A 74 45.64 -8.58 -7.54
CA ALA A 74 45.31 -8.58 -8.97
C ALA A 74 44.14 -9.52 -9.29
N VAL A 75 44.13 -10.73 -8.72
CA VAL A 75 43.03 -11.70 -8.86
C VAL A 75 41.73 -11.16 -8.26
N HIS A 76 41.80 -10.49 -7.11
CA HIS A 76 40.66 -9.87 -6.45
C HIS A 76 40.05 -8.76 -7.31
N VAL A 77 40.86 -7.81 -7.79
CA VAL A 77 40.41 -6.73 -8.70
C VAL A 77 39.84 -7.30 -10.00
N LEU A 78 40.49 -8.31 -10.59
CA LEU A 78 40.00 -8.97 -11.80
C LEU A 78 38.65 -9.66 -11.56
N SER A 79 38.48 -10.32 -10.41
CA SER A 79 37.22 -10.96 -10.02
C SER A 79 36.09 -9.93 -9.88
N LEU A 80 36.36 -8.79 -9.24
CA LEU A 80 35.40 -7.69 -9.11
C LEU A 80 35.03 -7.08 -10.47
N ALA A 81 36.01 -6.90 -11.36
CA ALA A 81 35.77 -6.40 -12.70
C ALA A 81 34.92 -7.37 -13.54
N LEU A 82 35.17 -8.67 -13.43
CA LEU A 82 34.47 -9.70 -14.19
C LEU A 82 33.05 -9.93 -13.67
N VAL A 83 32.89 -10.15 -12.36
CA VAL A 83 31.57 -10.28 -11.71
C VAL A 83 30.81 -8.98 -11.87
N GLY A 84 31.38 -7.86 -11.46
CA GLY A 84 30.74 -6.54 -11.54
C GLY A 84 30.35 -6.19 -12.97
N GLY A 85 31.27 -6.32 -13.94
CA GLY A 85 31.00 -5.94 -15.33
C GLY A 85 29.85 -6.72 -15.98
N VAL A 86 29.74 -8.02 -15.74
CA VAL A 86 28.63 -8.85 -16.25
C VAL A 86 27.38 -8.64 -15.40
N ALA A 87 27.50 -8.70 -14.07
CA ALA A 87 26.38 -8.58 -13.15
C ALA A 87 25.70 -7.22 -13.23
N PHE A 88 26.42 -6.10 -13.30
CA PHE A 88 25.82 -4.76 -13.46
C PHE A 88 25.08 -4.62 -14.80
N ARG A 89 25.62 -5.18 -15.90
CA ARG A 89 24.96 -5.17 -17.22
C ARG A 89 23.66 -5.97 -17.20
N LEU A 90 23.65 -7.14 -16.58
CA LEU A 90 22.44 -7.96 -16.42
C LEU A 90 21.47 -7.35 -15.40
N PHE A 91 21.97 -6.73 -14.34
CA PHE A 91 21.16 -6.12 -13.30
C PHE A 91 20.39 -4.90 -13.81
N ARG A 92 20.95 -4.12 -14.74
CA ARG A 92 20.21 -3.07 -15.48
C ARG A 92 18.97 -3.58 -16.20
N ARG A 93 18.94 -4.89 -16.50
CA ARG A 93 17.87 -5.62 -17.17
C ARG A 93 16.96 -6.37 -16.18
N VAL A 94 17.20 -6.34 -14.88
CA VAL A 94 16.29 -6.95 -13.89
C VAL A 94 14.98 -6.15 -13.80
N ALA A 95 13.86 -6.86 -13.62
CA ALA A 95 12.53 -6.31 -13.38
C ALA A 95 12.43 -5.66 -11.98
N LEU A 96 13.10 -4.51 -11.82
CA LEU A 96 13.12 -3.65 -10.64
C LEU A 96 12.81 -2.21 -11.05
N ALA A 97 12.38 -1.37 -10.10
CA ALA A 97 12.20 0.06 -10.38
C ALA A 97 13.54 0.73 -10.76
N ARG A 98 13.51 1.71 -11.68
CA ARG A 98 14.75 2.34 -12.20
C ARG A 98 15.61 2.93 -11.09
N ARG A 99 14.99 3.64 -10.14
CA ARG A 99 15.68 4.25 -8.99
C ARG A 99 16.28 3.22 -8.04
N ALA A 100 15.58 2.10 -7.79
CA ALA A 100 16.09 1.02 -6.94
C ALA A 100 17.34 0.38 -7.56
N ARG A 101 17.33 0.15 -8.88
CA ARG A 101 18.53 -0.35 -9.58
C ARG A 101 19.70 0.63 -9.47
N ALA A 102 19.45 1.92 -9.69
CA ALA A 102 20.47 2.95 -9.58
C ALA A 102 21.06 3.01 -8.16
N ALA A 103 20.22 3.01 -7.12
CA ALA A 103 20.66 3.04 -5.73
C ALA A 103 21.54 1.83 -5.36
N VAL A 104 21.10 0.60 -5.71
CA VAL A 104 21.91 -0.61 -5.49
C VAL A 104 23.23 -0.55 -6.28
N THR A 105 23.18 -0.06 -7.51
CA THR A 105 24.39 0.08 -8.34
C THR A 105 25.38 1.06 -7.73
N VAL A 106 24.92 2.24 -7.30
CA VAL A 106 25.76 3.27 -6.67
C VAL A 106 26.34 2.77 -5.35
N LEU A 107 25.52 2.14 -4.50
CA LEU A 107 25.98 1.58 -3.22
C LEU A 107 27.09 0.55 -3.44
N LEU A 108 26.92 -0.37 -4.39
CA LEU A 108 27.89 -1.43 -4.65
C LEU A 108 29.14 -0.93 -5.36
N LEU A 109 29.03 0.08 -6.24
CA LEU A 109 30.21 0.77 -6.78
C LEU A 109 30.98 1.52 -5.68
N GLY A 110 30.28 2.12 -4.72
CA GLY A 110 30.87 2.74 -3.55
C GLY A 110 31.62 1.74 -2.68
N LEU A 111 30.99 0.59 -2.35
CA LEU A 111 31.61 -0.48 -1.59
C LEU A 111 32.80 -1.12 -2.34
N ALA A 112 32.71 -1.32 -3.65
CA ALA A 112 33.82 -1.84 -4.45
C ALA A 112 34.99 -0.85 -4.53
N THR A 113 34.71 0.45 -4.63
CA THR A 113 35.73 1.49 -4.56
C THR A 113 36.41 1.49 -3.19
N LEU A 114 35.63 1.44 -2.11
CA LEU A 114 36.14 1.40 -0.74
C LEU A 114 36.99 0.16 -0.50
N ASP A 115 36.57 -1.00 -1.00
CA ASP A 115 37.31 -2.25 -0.94
C ASP A 115 38.69 -2.15 -1.60
N VAL A 116 38.77 -1.65 -2.83
CA VAL A 116 40.04 -1.44 -3.55
C VAL A 116 40.92 -0.42 -2.83
N VAL A 117 40.34 0.67 -2.32
CA VAL A 117 41.06 1.67 -1.53
C VAL A 117 41.61 1.06 -0.23
N CYS A 118 40.83 0.23 0.48
CA CYS A 118 41.30 -0.49 1.66
C CYS A 118 42.50 -1.38 1.31
N TRP A 119 42.43 -2.14 0.21
CA TRP A 119 43.55 -2.97 -0.26
C TRP A 119 44.83 -2.16 -0.54
N LEU A 120 44.72 -1.02 -1.22
CA LEU A 120 45.85 -0.14 -1.52
C LEU A 120 46.47 0.48 -0.26
N LEU A 121 45.64 0.76 0.74
CA LEU A 121 46.03 1.42 1.99
C LEU A 121 46.38 0.45 3.13
N LEU A 122 46.17 -0.87 2.96
CA LEU A 122 46.55 -1.91 3.93
C LEU A 122 47.97 -1.72 4.51
N PRO A 123 49.00 -1.37 3.71
CA PRO A 123 50.34 -1.12 4.22
C PRO A 123 50.44 0.05 5.20
N MET A 124 49.66 1.11 4.96
CA MET A 124 49.87 2.43 5.54
C MET A 124 48.94 2.73 6.71
N LEU A 125 47.75 2.13 6.74
CA LEU A 125 46.67 2.52 7.66
C LEU A 125 46.10 1.33 8.42
N GLY A 126 46.15 1.37 9.75
CA GLY A 126 45.51 0.38 10.61
C GLY A 126 43.99 0.31 10.42
N LEU A 127 43.35 1.46 10.16
CA LEU A 127 41.93 1.54 9.84
C LEU A 127 41.56 0.74 8.58
N ALA A 128 42.41 0.75 7.54
CA ALA A 128 42.18 -0.04 6.33
C ALA A 128 42.20 -1.55 6.60
N ARG A 129 43.05 -2.01 7.54
CA ARG A 129 43.13 -3.42 7.96
C ARG A 129 41.88 -3.87 8.71
N ALA A 130 41.33 -2.99 9.56
CA ALA A 130 40.12 -3.24 10.31
C ALA A 130 38.85 -3.21 9.43
N LEU A 131 38.81 -2.34 8.41
CA LEU A 131 37.64 -2.16 7.55
C LEU A 131 37.55 -3.17 6.41
N LEU A 132 38.66 -3.72 5.92
CA LEU A 132 38.64 -4.56 4.71
C LEU A 132 37.70 -5.78 4.85
N GLY A 133 37.79 -6.53 5.95
CA GLY A 133 36.94 -7.69 6.20
C GLY A 133 35.43 -7.37 6.16
N PRO A 134 34.94 -6.41 6.98
CA PRO A 134 33.57 -5.93 6.92
C PRO A 134 33.11 -5.45 5.53
N VAL A 135 33.95 -4.67 4.83
CA VAL A 135 33.63 -4.13 3.51
C VAL A 135 33.49 -5.24 2.48
N VAL A 136 34.43 -6.21 2.46
CA VAL A 136 34.36 -7.38 1.58
C VAL A 136 33.10 -8.19 1.87
N LEU A 137 32.74 -8.38 3.14
CA LEU A 137 31.54 -9.14 3.52
C LEU A 137 30.27 -8.49 2.96
N LEU A 138 30.10 -7.18 3.18
CA LEU A 138 28.97 -6.41 2.67
C LEU A 138 28.94 -6.38 1.14
N LEU A 139 30.09 -6.18 0.50
CA LEU A 139 30.23 -6.23 -0.95
C LEU A 139 29.89 -7.61 -1.50
N GLY A 140 30.34 -8.68 -0.83
CA GLY A 140 30.07 -10.07 -1.18
C GLY A 140 28.58 -10.42 -1.12
N LEU A 141 27.87 -10.00 -0.07
CA LEU A 141 26.40 -10.13 0.02
C LEU A 141 25.70 -9.37 -1.11
N GLY A 142 26.17 -8.16 -1.41
CA GLY A 142 25.67 -7.34 -2.51
C GLY A 142 25.89 -7.94 -3.89
N LEU A 143 27.09 -8.49 -4.14
CA LEU A 143 27.44 -9.20 -5.37
C LEU A 143 26.66 -10.50 -5.50
N ALA A 144 26.47 -11.25 -4.40
CA ALA A 144 25.63 -12.44 -4.39
C ALA A 144 24.18 -12.11 -4.81
N TYR A 145 23.64 -10.97 -4.37
CA TYR A 145 22.35 -10.47 -4.86
C TYR A 145 22.40 -10.07 -6.34
N LEU A 146 23.42 -9.33 -6.79
CA LEU A 146 23.60 -8.93 -8.20
C LEU A 146 23.79 -10.11 -9.15
N VAL A 147 24.32 -11.23 -8.68
CA VAL A 147 24.51 -12.47 -9.44
C VAL A 147 23.24 -13.31 -9.38
N GLY A 148 22.75 -13.58 -8.17
CA GLY A 148 21.63 -14.47 -7.91
C GLY A 148 20.32 -13.95 -8.48
N ARG A 149 20.07 -12.64 -8.41
CA ARG A 149 18.80 -12.08 -8.91
C ARG A 149 18.67 -12.22 -10.44
N PRO A 150 19.64 -11.80 -11.27
CA PRO A 150 19.60 -12.07 -12.71
C PRO A 150 19.57 -13.55 -13.07
N LEU A 151 20.35 -14.40 -12.39
CA LEU A 151 20.34 -15.84 -12.66
C LEU A 151 18.96 -16.45 -12.42
N ARG A 152 18.33 -16.08 -11.30
CA ARG A 152 16.95 -16.49 -11.01
C ARG A 152 15.98 -15.98 -12.07
N ASP A 153 16.06 -14.70 -12.43
CA ASP A 153 15.18 -14.11 -13.45
C ASP A 153 15.45 -14.70 -14.86
N MET A 154 16.64 -15.24 -15.13
CA MET A 154 16.95 -15.93 -16.39
C MET A 154 16.45 -17.37 -16.42
N TRP A 155 16.63 -18.15 -15.35
CA TRP A 155 16.46 -19.61 -15.39
C TRP A 155 15.26 -20.13 -14.62
N LEU A 156 14.82 -19.43 -13.57
CA LEU A 156 13.76 -19.89 -12.67
C LEU A 156 12.40 -19.24 -12.99
N TYR A 157 12.35 -18.25 -13.87
CA TYR A 157 11.09 -17.71 -14.39
C TYR A 157 10.61 -18.56 -15.57
N GLU A 158 9.43 -19.16 -15.42
CA GLU A 158 8.77 -19.92 -16.49
C GLU A 158 8.53 -19.02 -17.71
N ARG A 159 8.96 -19.46 -18.88
CA ARG A 159 8.47 -18.90 -20.14
C ARG A 159 7.09 -19.49 -20.38
N TRP A 160 6.07 -18.65 -20.30
CA TRP A 160 4.79 -19.02 -20.87
C TRP A 160 4.95 -19.11 -22.40
N THR A 161 4.75 -20.30 -22.95
CA THR A 161 4.51 -20.51 -24.38
C THR A 161 3.02 -20.37 -24.61
N ALA A 162 2.60 -19.27 -25.22
CA ALA A 162 1.19 -19.07 -25.53
C ALA A 162 0.69 -20.12 -26.54
N PRO A 163 -0.59 -20.53 -26.46
CA PRO A 163 -1.26 -21.15 -27.58
C PRO A 163 -1.18 -20.24 -28.82
N GLU A 164 -1.08 -20.82 -30.02
CA GLU A 164 -1.14 -20.03 -31.26
C GLU A 164 -2.47 -19.28 -31.33
N ARG A 165 -2.39 -17.94 -31.38
CA ARG A 165 -3.55 -17.04 -31.51
C ARG A 165 -3.21 -15.86 -32.42
N ALA A 166 -4.19 -15.45 -33.23
CA ALA A 166 -4.07 -14.29 -34.10
C ALA A 166 -4.06 -12.95 -33.34
N ALA A 167 -4.70 -12.90 -32.17
CA ALA A 167 -4.76 -11.74 -31.28
C ALA A 167 -4.33 -12.10 -29.84
N PRO A 168 -3.80 -11.14 -29.05
CA PRO A 168 -3.43 -11.40 -27.68
C PRO A 168 -4.66 -11.69 -26.81
N PHE A 169 -4.54 -12.68 -25.92
CA PHE A 169 -5.55 -12.93 -24.88
C PHE A 169 -5.58 -11.74 -23.92
N ARG A 170 -6.72 -11.11 -23.76
CA ARG A 170 -6.86 -9.88 -22.99
C ARG A 170 -7.62 -10.11 -21.70
N VAL A 171 -6.94 -9.82 -20.59
CA VAL A 171 -7.53 -9.76 -19.25
C VAL A 171 -7.82 -8.30 -18.91
N VAL A 172 -9.09 -7.97 -18.70
CA VAL A 172 -9.52 -6.65 -18.23
C VAL A 172 -9.89 -6.72 -16.77
N ILE A 173 -9.27 -5.87 -15.95
CA ILE A 173 -9.48 -5.78 -14.50
C ILE A 173 -10.09 -4.42 -14.20
N VAL A 174 -11.33 -4.41 -13.70
CA VAL A 174 -12.08 -3.21 -13.33
C VAL A 174 -11.95 -2.97 -11.83
N GLY A 175 -11.33 -1.84 -11.48
CA GLY A 175 -11.04 -1.45 -10.10
C GLY A 175 -9.65 -1.87 -9.65
N GLY A 176 -8.83 -0.89 -9.24
CA GLY A 176 -7.46 -1.06 -8.79
C GLY A 176 -7.30 -1.13 -7.27
N GLY A 177 -8.38 -1.43 -6.52
CA GLY A 177 -8.33 -1.69 -5.08
C GLY A 177 -7.60 -3.01 -4.72
N PHE A 178 -7.73 -3.48 -3.49
CA PHE A 178 -7.03 -4.69 -3.02
C PHE A 178 -7.22 -5.90 -3.94
N ALA A 179 -8.45 -6.20 -4.38
CA ALA A 179 -8.68 -7.36 -5.23
C ALA A 179 -8.07 -7.21 -6.63
N GLY A 180 -8.35 -6.11 -7.34
CA GLY A 180 -7.86 -5.93 -8.71
C GLY A 180 -6.34 -5.75 -8.79
N LEU A 181 -5.74 -4.98 -7.86
CA LEU A 181 -4.30 -4.78 -7.82
C LEU A 181 -3.55 -6.11 -7.62
N TYR A 182 -3.96 -6.92 -6.64
CA TYR A 182 -3.29 -8.19 -6.35
C TYR A 182 -3.57 -9.24 -7.43
N THR A 183 -4.71 -9.16 -8.13
CA THR A 183 -4.95 -9.97 -9.34
C THR A 183 -3.94 -9.65 -10.43
N ALA A 184 -3.79 -8.37 -10.76
CA ALA A 184 -2.88 -7.91 -11.82
C ALA A 184 -1.43 -8.29 -11.52
N LEU A 185 -0.97 -8.04 -10.29
CA LEU A 185 0.40 -8.33 -9.87
C LEU A 185 0.69 -9.83 -9.82
N GLU A 186 -0.23 -10.66 -9.31
CA GLU A 186 -0.02 -12.10 -9.29
C GLU A 186 -0.05 -12.70 -10.70
N LEU A 187 -0.95 -12.24 -11.56
CA LEU A 187 -1.01 -12.69 -12.96
C LEU A 187 0.28 -12.35 -13.72
N ASP A 188 0.74 -11.10 -13.61
CA ASP A 188 2.01 -10.65 -14.20
C ASP A 188 3.21 -11.42 -13.63
N ARG A 189 3.22 -11.70 -12.32
CA ARG A 189 4.26 -12.53 -11.68
C ARG A 189 4.28 -13.96 -12.22
N ARG A 190 3.14 -14.52 -12.61
CA ARG A 190 2.98 -15.91 -13.07
C ARG A 190 3.27 -16.09 -14.55
N LEU A 191 2.83 -15.15 -15.39
CA LEU A 191 2.92 -15.26 -16.84
C LEU A 191 4.00 -14.36 -17.45
N GLY A 192 4.41 -13.30 -16.74
CA GLY A 192 5.37 -12.32 -17.23
C GLY A 192 4.88 -11.59 -18.49
N HIS A 193 5.83 -10.98 -19.21
CA HIS A 193 5.53 -10.34 -20.47
C HIS A 193 5.47 -11.36 -21.63
N HIS A 194 4.38 -11.35 -22.37
CA HIS A 194 4.26 -12.10 -23.62
C HIS A 194 3.40 -11.34 -24.64
N ARG A 195 3.78 -11.41 -25.92
CA ARG A 195 3.10 -10.70 -27.03
C ARG A 195 1.64 -11.13 -27.25
N SER A 196 1.29 -12.33 -26.82
CA SER A 196 -0.07 -12.89 -26.90
C SER A 196 -0.88 -12.72 -25.60
N LEU A 197 -0.45 -11.86 -24.67
CA LEU A 197 -1.18 -11.54 -23.44
C LEU A 197 -1.22 -10.03 -23.22
N GLU A 198 -2.40 -9.50 -22.95
CA GLU A 198 -2.59 -8.11 -22.55
C GLU A 198 -3.33 -8.07 -21.20
N ILE A 199 -2.70 -7.49 -20.18
CA ILE A 199 -3.32 -7.28 -18.86
C ILE A 199 -3.64 -5.80 -18.73
N VAL A 200 -4.92 -5.45 -18.67
CA VAL A 200 -5.39 -4.05 -18.56
C VAL A 200 -6.05 -3.83 -17.21
N VAL A 201 -5.60 -2.82 -16.47
CA VAL A 201 -6.24 -2.36 -15.22
C VAL A 201 -6.90 -1.02 -15.48
N LEU A 202 -8.21 -0.95 -15.22
CA LEU A 202 -9.04 0.24 -15.36
C LEU A 202 -9.41 0.75 -13.96
N ASP A 203 -9.11 2.01 -13.68
CA ASP A 203 -9.59 2.68 -12.47
C ASP A 203 -9.82 4.18 -12.75
N ARG A 204 -10.85 4.77 -12.15
CA ARG A 204 -11.12 6.22 -12.22
C ARG A 204 -10.02 7.05 -11.56
N ARG A 205 -9.27 6.47 -10.62
CA ARG A 205 -8.13 7.10 -9.93
C ARG A 205 -6.81 6.62 -10.50
N ASN A 206 -5.81 7.50 -10.47
CA ASN A 206 -4.45 7.16 -10.89
C ASN A 206 -3.60 6.54 -9.77
N TYR A 207 -4.19 6.26 -8.59
CA TYR A 207 -3.50 5.71 -7.42
C TYR A 207 -4.30 4.61 -6.74
N PHE A 208 -3.59 3.64 -6.17
CA PHE A 208 -4.08 2.74 -5.16
C PHE A 208 -4.14 3.47 -3.81
N LEU A 209 -5.29 3.37 -3.14
CA LEU A 209 -5.46 3.83 -1.76
C LEU A 209 -5.26 2.64 -0.82
N PHE A 210 -4.66 2.88 0.35
CA PHE A 210 -4.60 1.92 1.45
C PHE A 210 -5.59 2.34 2.56
N PRO A 211 -6.88 1.93 2.47
CA PRO A 211 -7.93 2.34 3.40
C PRO A 211 -7.64 2.15 4.90
N PRO A 212 -6.93 1.10 5.34
CA PRO A 212 -6.73 0.88 6.78
C PRO A 212 -6.01 2.00 7.54
N LEU A 213 -5.39 2.95 6.83
CA LEU A 213 -4.72 4.11 7.45
C LEU A 213 -5.46 5.43 7.19
N LEU A 214 -6.67 5.40 6.61
CA LEU A 214 -7.48 6.61 6.41
C LEU A 214 -7.85 7.32 7.73
N PRO A 215 -8.18 6.62 8.84
CA PRO A 215 -8.42 7.30 10.12
C PRO A 215 -7.27 8.21 10.55
N SER A 216 -6.03 7.76 10.45
CA SER A 216 -4.84 8.56 10.77
C SER A 216 -4.58 9.71 9.79
N VAL A 217 -5.10 9.64 8.57
CA VAL A 217 -5.06 10.77 7.62
C VAL A 217 -6.06 11.85 8.03
N ALA A 218 -7.21 11.46 8.59
CA ALA A 218 -8.24 12.40 9.04
C ALA A 218 -7.80 13.28 10.22
N THR A 219 -6.64 12.99 10.80
CA THR A 219 -6.08 13.68 11.96
C THR A 219 -4.68 14.24 11.72
N GLY A 220 -4.14 14.02 10.51
CA GLY A 220 -2.80 14.48 10.14
C GLY A 220 -1.66 13.69 10.77
N ALA A 221 -1.94 12.57 11.44
CA ALA A 221 -0.91 11.64 11.93
C ALA A 221 -0.20 10.90 10.79
N ILE A 222 -0.87 10.78 9.63
CA ILE A 222 -0.26 10.26 8.40
C ILE A 222 -0.60 11.17 7.24
N GLU A 223 0.41 11.52 6.45
CA GLU A 223 0.22 12.34 5.26
C GLU A 223 -0.52 11.62 4.12
N THR A 224 -1.37 12.34 3.40
CA THR A 224 -2.20 11.82 2.30
C THR A 224 -1.42 11.04 1.23
N ARG A 225 -0.18 11.48 0.93
CA ARG A 225 0.71 10.87 -0.06
C ARG A 225 1.33 9.55 0.42
N GLN A 226 1.22 9.23 1.70
CA GLN A 226 1.78 8.02 2.29
C GLN A 226 0.83 6.84 2.20
N VAL A 227 -0.48 7.09 2.22
CA VAL A 227 -1.52 6.07 2.03
C VAL A 227 -1.94 5.88 0.57
N THR A 228 -1.40 6.70 -0.35
CA THR A 228 -1.70 6.64 -1.79
C THR A 228 -0.48 6.26 -2.63
N TYR A 229 -0.73 5.49 -3.69
CA TYR A 229 0.31 4.89 -4.52
C TYR A 229 -0.02 4.97 -6.00
N PRO A 230 0.69 5.77 -6.80
CA PRO A 230 0.39 5.88 -8.22
C PRO A 230 0.48 4.53 -8.94
N PHE A 231 -0.59 4.11 -9.61
CA PHE A 231 -0.62 2.82 -10.34
C PHE A 231 0.49 2.72 -11.37
N ARG A 232 0.79 3.82 -12.07
CA ARG A 232 1.90 3.88 -13.04
C ARG A 232 3.26 3.57 -12.42
N ARG A 233 3.45 3.88 -11.13
CA ARG A 233 4.66 3.54 -10.38
C ARG A 233 4.65 2.09 -9.91
N ILE A 234 3.50 1.60 -9.42
CA ILE A 234 3.35 0.20 -9.01
C ILE A 234 3.65 -0.73 -10.20
N PHE A 235 3.13 -0.39 -11.38
CA PHE A 235 3.26 -1.19 -12.60
C PHE A 235 4.52 -0.87 -13.43
N GLU A 236 5.45 -0.01 -12.96
CA GLU A 236 6.62 0.43 -13.72
C GLU A 236 7.49 -0.73 -14.22
N ALA A 237 7.59 -1.80 -13.43
CA ALA A 237 8.41 -2.99 -13.72
C ALA A 237 7.58 -4.22 -14.12
N THR A 238 6.32 -4.02 -14.51
CA THR A 238 5.36 -5.08 -14.88
C THR A 238 4.96 -4.96 -16.36
N SER A 239 4.29 -5.98 -16.90
CA SER A 239 3.65 -5.92 -18.22
C SER A 239 2.25 -5.25 -18.20
N VAL A 240 1.74 -4.92 -17.01
CA VAL A 240 0.38 -4.42 -16.80
C VAL A 240 0.16 -3.03 -17.42
N VAL A 241 -0.91 -2.90 -18.18
CA VAL A 241 -1.38 -1.67 -18.80
C VAL A 241 -2.42 -1.01 -17.90
N PHE A 242 -2.00 0.00 -17.14
CA PHE A 242 -2.94 0.85 -16.42
C PHE A 242 -3.53 1.95 -17.32
N ARG A 243 -4.86 2.14 -17.25
CA ARG A 243 -5.59 3.27 -17.82
C ARG A 243 -6.45 3.95 -16.74
N LYS A 244 -6.36 5.29 -16.67
CA LYS A 244 -7.20 6.10 -15.79
C LYS A 244 -8.51 6.40 -16.52
N GLU A 245 -9.51 5.56 -16.36
CA GLU A 245 -10.79 5.62 -17.07
C GLU A 245 -11.91 5.19 -16.12
N THR A 246 -13.07 5.84 -16.23
CA THR A 246 -14.29 5.45 -15.51
C THR A 246 -15.02 4.40 -16.35
N VAL A 247 -15.36 3.26 -15.76
CA VAL A 247 -16.20 2.25 -16.42
C VAL A 247 -17.67 2.68 -16.29
N GLU A 248 -18.37 2.77 -17.41
CA GLU A 248 -19.76 3.22 -17.47
C GLU A 248 -20.72 2.03 -17.53
N SER A 249 -20.42 1.05 -18.39
CA SER A 249 -21.22 -0.15 -18.56
C SER A 249 -20.34 -1.32 -19.00
N ILE A 250 -20.86 -2.53 -18.81
CA ILE A 250 -20.21 -3.78 -19.17
C ILE A 250 -21.24 -4.66 -19.87
N ASP A 251 -20.96 -5.01 -21.12
CA ASP A 251 -21.71 -6.03 -21.86
C ASP A 251 -21.01 -7.38 -21.67
N VAL A 252 -21.67 -8.26 -20.93
CA VAL A 252 -21.14 -9.60 -20.63
C VAL A 252 -21.31 -10.54 -21.83
N ARG A 253 -22.33 -10.32 -22.67
CA ARG A 253 -22.63 -11.19 -23.83
C ARG A 253 -21.66 -10.91 -24.97
N GLU A 254 -21.46 -9.64 -25.28
CA GLU A 254 -20.51 -9.18 -26.31
C GLU A 254 -19.06 -9.13 -25.82
N LYS A 255 -18.85 -9.34 -24.51
CA LYS A 255 -17.55 -9.30 -23.84
C LYS A 255 -16.82 -7.96 -24.03
N VAL A 256 -17.54 -6.86 -23.79
CA VAL A 256 -17.07 -5.48 -23.94
C VAL A 256 -17.20 -4.70 -22.64
N VAL A 257 -16.19 -3.89 -22.31
CA VAL A 257 -16.27 -2.85 -21.28
C VAL A 257 -16.29 -1.48 -21.95
N HIS A 258 -17.29 -0.67 -21.64
CA HIS A 258 -17.39 0.73 -22.08
C HIS A 258 -16.78 1.65 -21.03
N THR A 259 -15.84 2.49 -21.46
CA THR A 259 -15.11 3.39 -20.58
C THR A 259 -15.15 4.83 -21.06
N ARG A 260 -15.04 5.75 -20.11
CA ARG A 260 -14.96 7.19 -20.32
C ARG A 260 -13.68 7.75 -19.71
N ALA A 261 -12.96 8.56 -20.47
CA ALA A 261 -11.81 9.30 -20.03
C ALA A 261 -12.03 10.80 -20.27
N ASP A 262 -11.94 11.61 -19.22
CA ASP A 262 -11.94 13.06 -19.36
C ASP A 262 -10.66 13.51 -20.08
N VAL A 263 -10.80 14.29 -21.16
CA VAL A 263 -9.67 14.80 -21.93
C VAL A 263 -9.40 16.26 -21.56
N ASP A 264 -10.37 17.14 -21.79
CA ASP A 264 -10.38 18.52 -21.30
C ASP A 264 -11.81 19.09 -21.39
N GLU A 265 -12.02 20.29 -20.82
CA GLU A 265 -13.33 20.98 -20.76
C GLU A 265 -13.90 21.33 -22.15
N GLN A 266 -13.07 21.41 -23.20
CA GLN A 266 -13.46 21.82 -24.56
C GLN A 266 -13.70 20.63 -25.49
N SER A 267 -12.87 19.60 -25.40
CA SER A 267 -12.89 18.35 -26.17
C SER A 267 -13.91 17.34 -25.64
N GLY A 268 -14.42 17.56 -24.42
CA GLY A 268 -15.34 16.65 -23.74
C GLY A 268 -14.67 15.36 -23.26
N ALA A 269 -15.42 14.26 -23.31
CA ALA A 269 -14.97 12.96 -22.83
C ALA A 269 -14.71 11.99 -23.99
N CYS A 270 -13.63 11.22 -23.89
CA CYS A 270 -13.32 10.15 -24.81
C CYS A 270 -13.97 8.85 -24.33
N HIS A 271 -14.92 8.33 -25.09
CA HIS A 271 -15.51 7.01 -24.85
C HIS A 271 -14.73 5.94 -25.62
N ARG A 272 -14.53 4.77 -25.00
CA ARG A 272 -13.83 3.64 -25.62
C ARG A 272 -14.54 2.34 -25.32
N GLU A 273 -14.38 1.41 -26.26
CA GLU A 273 -14.79 0.01 -26.10
C GLU A 273 -13.56 -0.86 -25.94
N ILE A 274 -13.56 -1.69 -24.90
CA ILE A 274 -12.47 -2.63 -24.61
C ILE A 274 -13.06 -4.03 -24.56
N ARG A 275 -12.89 -4.78 -25.66
CA ARG A 275 -13.14 -6.23 -25.69
C ARG A 275 -12.24 -6.95 -24.71
N TYR A 276 -12.69 -8.07 -24.13
CA TYR A 276 -11.90 -8.92 -23.24
C TYR A 276 -12.11 -10.42 -23.52
N ASP A 277 -11.13 -11.23 -23.17
CA ASP A 277 -11.27 -12.68 -23.11
C ASP A 277 -11.54 -13.17 -21.68
N ALA A 278 -11.06 -12.43 -20.67
CA ALA A 278 -11.41 -12.62 -19.27
C ALA A 278 -11.60 -11.26 -18.57
N LEU A 279 -12.63 -11.18 -17.73
CA LEU A 279 -13.01 -9.99 -16.99
C LEU A 279 -12.92 -10.23 -15.49
N VAL A 280 -12.26 -9.32 -14.78
CA VAL A 280 -12.20 -9.30 -13.32
C VAL A 280 -12.90 -8.04 -12.83
N LEU A 281 -14.07 -8.21 -12.21
CA LEU A 281 -14.84 -7.14 -11.58
C LEU A 281 -14.47 -7.02 -10.11
N ALA A 282 -13.72 -5.98 -9.79
CA ALA A 282 -13.34 -5.59 -8.44
C ALA A 282 -13.70 -4.12 -8.13
N PRO A 283 -14.94 -3.66 -8.38
CA PRO A 283 -15.31 -2.25 -8.25
C PRO A 283 -15.36 -1.76 -6.80
N GLY A 284 -15.27 -2.68 -5.83
CA GLY A 284 -15.31 -2.37 -4.41
C GLY A 284 -16.73 -2.11 -3.89
N SER A 285 -16.83 -1.20 -2.94
CA SER A 285 -18.05 -0.88 -2.19
C SER A 285 -18.17 0.60 -1.92
N GLU A 286 -19.41 1.04 -1.73
CA GLU A 286 -19.80 2.37 -1.30
C GLU A 286 -20.33 2.33 0.13
N THR A 287 -20.38 3.50 0.78
CA THR A 287 -21.03 3.64 2.08
C THR A 287 -22.51 3.29 1.98
N GLN A 288 -23.01 2.51 2.95
CA GLN A 288 -24.43 2.21 3.06
C GLN A 288 -25.06 3.17 4.08
N THR A 289 -26.01 3.99 3.62
CA THR A 289 -26.74 4.92 4.49
C THR A 289 -27.99 4.29 5.11
N PHE A 290 -28.38 3.08 4.68
CA PHE A 290 -29.60 2.38 5.09
C PHE A 290 -30.89 3.18 4.85
N ARG A 291 -30.82 4.22 4.00
CA ARG A 291 -31.89 5.21 3.78
C ARG A 291 -32.29 5.96 5.06
N THR A 292 -31.37 6.05 6.04
CA THR A 292 -31.54 6.92 7.20
C THR A 292 -31.61 8.38 6.73
N PRO A 293 -32.69 9.13 7.00
CA PRO A 293 -32.87 10.50 6.55
C PRO A 293 -31.71 11.42 6.94
N GLY A 294 -31.27 12.25 5.99
CA GLY A 294 -30.28 13.30 6.18
C GLY A 294 -28.82 12.85 6.26
N VAL A 295 -28.53 11.54 6.25
CA VAL A 295 -27.16 11.01 6.30
C VAL A 295 -26.36 11.39 5.05
N ALA A 296 -26.98 11.37 3.86
CA ALA A 296 -26.26 11.68 2.63
C ALA A 296 -25.95 13.17 2.48
N GLU A 297 -26.76 14.01 3.13
CA GLU A 297 -26.73 15.47 3.05
C GLU A 297 -25.85 16.09 4.13
N HIS A 298 -25.84 15.52 5.34
CA HIS A 298 -25.26 16.15 6.53
C HIS A 298 -24.13 15.36 7.21
N ALA A 299 -23.93 14.08 6.86
CA ALA A 299 -22.87 13.29 7.47
C ALA A 299 -21.60 13.26 6.60
N PHE A 300 -20.44 13.32 7.24
CA PHE A 300 -19.18 12.95 6.61
C PHE A 300 -19.08 11.43 6.47
N PHE A 301 -18.27 10.96 5.53
CA PHE A 301 -17.95 9.55 5.39
C PHE A 301 -16.48 9.28 5.75
N MET A 302 -16.05 8.02 5.67
CA MET A 302 -14.66 7.63 5.91
C MET A 302 -14.27 6.48 4.98
N ARG A 303 -14.41 6.70 3.67
CA ARG A 303 -14.16 5.69 2.64
C ARG A 303 -13.02 6.07 1.72
N GLU A 304 -12.90 7.36 1.44
CA GLU A 304 -12.01 7.93 0.46
C GLU A 304 -11.05 8.95 1.07
N LEU A 305 -9.98 9.25 0.33
CA LEU A 305 -8.99 10.25 0.77
C LEU A 305 -9.62 11.63 0.97
N GLY A 306 -10.58 12.00 0.10
CA GLY A 306 -11.31 13.26 0.23
C GLY A 306 -12.08 13.34 1.53
N ASP A 307 -12.75 12.24 1.92
CA ASP A 307 -13.51 12.19 3.15
C ASP A 307 -12.64 12.45 4.39
N ALA A 308 -11.46 11.82 4.46
CA ALA A 308 -10.51 12.03 5.56
C ALA A 308 -10.05 13.50 5.66
N VAL A 309 -9.71 14.12 4.52
CA VAL A 309 -9.32 15.54 4.49
C VAL A 309 -10.49 16.45 4.90
N SER A 310 -11.70 16.16 4.44
CA SER A 310 -12.90 16.92 4.80
C SER A 310 -13.20 16.85 6.30
N VAL A 311 -13.11 15.65 6.91
CA VAL A 311 -13.29 15.48 8.36
C VAL A 311 -12.25 16.29 9.13
N ARG A 312 -10.97 16.22 8.73
CA ARG A 312 -9.89 16.98 9.38
C ARG A 312 -10.16 18.47 9.38
N ASN A 313 -10.46 19.03 8.21
CA ASN A 313 -10.70 20.47 8.07
C ASN A 313 -11.92 20.89 8.89
N HIS A 314 -12.99 20.11 8.85
CA HIS A 314 -14.20 20.41 9.62
C HIS A 314 -13.96 20.41 11.14
N ILE A 315 -13.16 19.50 11.67
CA ILE A 315 -12.80 19.50 13.10
C ILE A 315 -12.08 20.80 13.47
N ILE A 316 -11.13 21.23 12.64
CA ILE A 316 -10.39 22.49 12.85
C ILE A 316 -11.36 23.69 12.76
N ASP A 317 -12.27 23.71 11.77
CA ASP A 317 -13.29 24.76 11.65
C ASP A 317 -14.19 24.84 12.88
N CYS A 318 -14.56 23.69 13.46
CA CYS A 318 -15.34 23.65 14.69
C CYS A 318 -14.59 24.29 15.87
N PHE A 319 -13.28 24.10 15.98
CA PHE A 319 -12.47 24.76 17.00
C PHE A 319 -12.31 26.27 16.77
N GLU A 320 -12.08 26.69 15.52
CA GLU A 320 -12.04 28.12 15.14
C GLU A 320 -13.35 28.85 15.49
N LEU A 321 -14.49 28.21 15.20
CA LEU A 321 -15.81 28.75 15.53
C LEU A 321 -16.07 28.71 17.05
N ALA A 322 -15.72 27.62 17.73
CA ALA A 322 -15.93 27.46 19.16
C ALA A 322 -15.14 28.49 19.98
N ALA A 323 -13.92 28.86 19.55
CA ALA A 323 -13.10 29.87 20.20
C ALA A 323 -13.73 31.28 20.16
N GLN A 324 -14.64 31.54 19.22
CA GLN A 324 -15.33 32.83 19.05
C GLN A 324 -16.80 32.79 19.48
N GLU A 325 -17.33 31.62 19.86
CA GLU A 325 -18.77 31.44 20.13
C GLU A 325 -19.12 31.76 21.59
N GLU A 326 -20.02 32.71 21.77
CA GLU A 326 -20.47 33.17 23.09
C GLU A 326 -21.54 32.25 23.69
N SER A 327 -22.44 31.68 22.87
CA SER A 327 -23.49 30.77 23.36
C SER A 327 -22.91 29.43 23.79
N ALA A 328 -23.07 29.10 25.07
CA ALA A 328 -22.64 27.81 25.62
C ALA A 328 -23.32 26.62 24.91
N GLU A 329 -24.60 26.74 24.53
CA GLU A 329 -25.29 25.64 23.83
C GLU A 329 -24.72 25.41 22.43
N ARG A 330 -24.43 26.48 21.68
CA ARG A 330 -23.84 26.38 20.33
C ARG A 330 -22.41 25.89 20.38
N ARG A 331 -21.61 26.38 21.32
CA ARG A 331 -20.24 25.94 21.54
C ARG A 331 -20.18 24.46 21.90
N ALA A 332 -21.05 23.98 22.79
CA ALA A 332 -21.19 22.55 23.09
C ALA A 332 -21.59 21.71 21.86
N ALA A 333 -22.42 22.25 20.96
CA ALA A 333 -22.78 21.55 19.71
C ALA A 333 -21.63 21.54 18.68
N LEU A 334 -20.80 22.58 18.63
CA LEU A 334 -19.58 22.64 17.80
C LEU A 334 -18.53 21.64 18.29
N LEU A 335 -18.40 21.45 19.61
CA LEU A 335 -17.41 20.58 20.24
C LEU A 335 -17.92 19.16 20.51
N ARG A 336 -19.12 18.80 20.02
CA ARG A 336 -19.62 17.43 20.03
C ARG A 336 -19.34 16.74 18.69
N PHE A 337 -18.53 15.69 18.75
CA PHE A 337 -18.16 14.88 17.59
C PHE A 337 -18.82 13.50 17.67
N VAL A 338 -19.75 13.21 16.75
CA VAL A 338 -20.49 11.94 16.72
C VAL A 338 -19.97 11.05 15.60
N VAL A 339 -19.44 9.87 15.95
CA VAL A 339 -19.07 8.83 14.99
C VAL A 339 -20.10 7.70 15.05
N VAL A 340 -20.70 7.38 13.90
CA VAL A 340 -21.73 6.35 13.77
C VAL A 340 -21.13 5.08 13.16
N GLY A 341 -21.22 3.98 13.90
CA GLY A 341 -20.73 2.67 13.51
C GLY A 341 -19.44 2.28 14.23
N GLY A 342 -19.57 1.46 15.28
CA GLY A 342 -18.46 0.92 16.07
C GLY A 342 -17.70 -0.22 15.39
N GLY A 343 -17.54 -0.21 14.07
CA GLY A 343 -16.60 -1.10 13.36
C GLY A 343 -15.15 -0.62 13.50
N PRO A 344 -14.17 -1.33 12.91
CA PRO A 344 -12.76 -0.93 13.02
C PRO A 344 -12.50 0.51 12.60
N THR A 345 -13.07 0.95 11.47
CA THR A 345 -12.95 2.33 10.98
C THR A 345 -13.50 3.37 11.94
N GLY A 346 -14.66 3.14 12.56
CA GLY A 346 -15.25 4.10 13.49
C GLY A 346 -14.52 4.15 14.83
N VAL A 347 -14.05 3.01 15.33
CA VAL A 347 -13.22 2.94 16.54
C VAL A 347 -11.88 3.63 16.35
N GLU A 348 -11.16 3.32 15.25
CA GLU A 348 -9.88 3.97 14.93
C GLU A 348 -10.06 5.47 14.71
N LEU A 349 -11.08 5.88 13.95
CA LEU A 349 -11.35 7.30 13.71
C LEU A 349 -11.65 8.06 15.00
N MET A 350 -12.48 7.49 15.87
CA MET A 350 -12.84 8.17 17.12
C MET A 350 -11.60 8.37 18.01
N ALA A 351 -10.75 7.35 18.11
CA ALA A 351 -9.54 7.46 18.91
C ALA A 351 -8.52 8.45 18.30
N GLU A 352 -8.37 8.44 16.97
CA GLU A 352 -7.55 9.42 16.26
C GLU A 352 -8.07 10.85 16.48
N ILE A 353 -9.39 11.08 16.43
CA ILE A 353 -9.99 12.40 16.71
C ILE A 353 -9.63 12.86 18.13
N ARG A 354 -9.72 11.97 19.13
CA ARG A 354 -9.28 12.29 20.50
C ARG A 354 -7.81 12.70 20.53
N ASP A 355 -6.93 11.93 19.88
CA ASP A 355 -5.49 12.22 19.89
C ASP A 355 -5.19 13.59 19.23
N LEU A 356 -5.88 13.93 18.14
CA LEU A 356 -5.76 15.26 17.52
C LEU A 356 -6.18 16.38 18.48
N ILE A 357 -7.33 16.21 19.14
CA ILE A 357 -7.87 17.22 20.05
C ILE A 357 -6.92 17.42 21.24
N GLU A 358 -6.53 16.33 21.88
CA GLU A 358 -5.72 16.33 23.11
C GLU A 358 -4.32 16.91 22.86
N HIS A 359 -3.61 16.39 21.87
CA HIS A 359 -2.19 16.67 21.70
C HIS A 359 -1.92 17.89 20.84
N VAL A 360 -2.90 18.37 20.07
CA VAL A 360 -2.70 19.45 19.10
C VAL A 360 -3.65 20.61 19.35
N LEU A 361 -4.97 20.37 19.39
CA LEU A 361 -5.94 21.48 19.40
C LEU A 361 -6.03 22.18 20.76
N PHE A 362 -6.03 21.46 21.89
CA PHE A 362 -6.09 22.12 23.20
C PHE A 362 -4.91 23.05 23.49
N VAL A 363 -3.73 22.76 22.93
CA VAL A 363 -2.54 23.61 23.09
C VAL A 363 -2.63 24.88 22.23
N ARG A 364 -3.47 24.89 21.20
CA ARG A 364 -3.57 25.98 20.20
C ARG A 364 -4.83 26.82 20.32
N TYR A 365 -5.88 26.29 20.93
CA TYR A 365 -7.14 26.97 21.20
C TYR A 365 -7.39 27.04 22.71
N PRO A 366 -6.60 27.84 23.48
CA PRO A 366 -6.77 27.97 24.92
C PRO A 366 -8.13 28.54 25.35
N GLU A 367 -8.89 29.13 24.41
CA GLU A 367 -10.25 29.61 24.59
C GLU A 367 -11.26 28.47 24.78
N VAL A 368 -10.94 27.27 24.27
CA VAL A 368 -11.79 26.09 24.36
C VAL A 368 -11.50 25.34 25.65
N ASN A 369 -12.51 25.21 26.52
CA ASN A 369 -12.40 24.40 27.72
C ASN A 369 -12.42 22.90 27.36
N PRO A 370 -11.39 22.11 27.72
CA PRO A 370 -11.36 20.67 27.44
C PRO A 370 -12.57 19.89 27.94
N ALA A 371 -13.21 20.33 29.03
CA ALA A 371 -14.39 19.69 29.59
C ALA A 371 -15.67 19.85 28.74
N GLU A 372 -15.66 20.76 27.75
CA GLU A 372 -16.79 20.98 26.83
C GLU A 372 -16.76 20.03 25.60
N VAL A 373 -15.64 19.36 25.35
CA VAL A 373 -15.52 18.41 24.23
C VAL A 373 -16.26 17.11 24.55
N ASP A 374 -17.19 16.71 23.69
CA ASP A 374 -17.98 15.48 23.85
C ASP A 374 -17.79 14.55 22.64
N LEU A 375 -17.11 13.43 22.86
CA LEU A 375 -16.83 12.42 21.86
C LEU A 375 -17.80 11.25 22.00
N VAL A 376 -18.64 11.02 20.98
CA VAL A 376 -19.70 10.00 21.05
C VAL A 376 -19.57 8.98 19.93
N LEU A 377 -19.35 7.71 20.29
CA LEU A 377 -19.34 6.58 19.35
C LEU A 377 -20.67 5.81 19.46
N VAL A 378 -21.47 5.85 18.41
CA VAL A 378 -22.79 5.18 18.38
C VAL A 378 -22.69 3.86 17.63
N GLN A 379 -23.19 2.79 18.22
CA GLN A 379 -23.17 1.44 17.65
C GLN A 379 -24.49 0.71 17.89
N SER A 380 -25.06 0.16 16.80
CA SER A 380 -26.37 -0.52 16.86
C SER A 380 -26.32 -1.92 17.45
N ALA A 381 -25.18 -2.60 17.39
CA ALA A 381 -25.01 -3.89 18.03
C ALA A 381 -24.72 -3.73 19.54
N PRO A 382 -24.90 -4.78 20.36
CA PRO A 382 -24.59 -4.74 21.79
C PRO A 382 -23.10 -4.52 22.14
N GLN A 383 -22.22 -4.60 21.14
CA GLN A 383 -20.79 -4.34 21.30
C GLN A 383 -20.23 -3.58 20.09
N ILE A 384 -19.12 -2.87 20.30
CA ILE A 384 -18.24 -2.45 19.21
C ILE A 384 -17.52 -3.66 18.62
N LEU A 385 -16.95 -3.49 17.42
CA LEU A 385 -16.26 -4.52 16.65
C LEU A 385 -17.14 -5.78 16.52
N PRO A 386 -18.35 -5.66 15.94
CA PRO A 386 -19.29 -6.77 15.88
C PRO A 386 -18.68 -7.98 15.16
N GLY A 387 -18.84 -9.16 15.75
CA GLY A 387 -18.26 -10.41 15.24
C GLY A 387 -16.80 -10.66 15.65
N TRP A 388 -16.16 -9.74 16.37
CA TRP A 388 -14.85 -9.97 16.98
C TRP A 388 -14.99 -10.67 18.33
N HIS A 389 -13.90 -11.25 18.82
CA HIS A 389 -13.89 -11.91 20.13
C HIS A 389 -14.27 -10.92 21.26
N PRO A 390 -15.21 -11.26 22.16
CA PRO A 390 -15.71 -10.33 23.18
C PRO A 390 -14.62 -9.70 24.04
N THR A 391 -13.58 -10.46 24.41
CA THR A 391 -12.45 -9.91 25.17
C THR A 391 -11.70 -8.80 24.42
N VAL A 392 -11.54 -8.91 23.10
CA VAL A 392 -10.82 -7.90 22.31
C VAL A 392 -11.70 -6.65 22.14
N ALA A 393 -13.00 -6.85 21.88
CA ALA A 393 -13.97 -5.76 21.85
C ALA A 393 -14.03 -5.02 23.19
N GLN A 394 -14.08 -5.74 24.32
CA GLN A 394 -14.12 -5.13 25.65
C GLN A 394 -12.85 -4.32 25.93
N ARG A 395 -11.66 -4.84 25.61
CA ARG A 395 -10.40 -4.09 25.79
C ARG A 395 -10.35 -2.80 24.97
N ALA A 396 -10.93 -2.80 23.76
CA ALA A 396 -11.07 -1.59 22.97
C ALA A 396 -12.08 -0.61 23.59
N THR A 397 -13.21 -1.11 24.11
CA THR A 397 -14.21 -0.29 24.81
C THR A 397 -13.63 0.36 26.07
N ASP A 398 -12.91 -0.42 26.89
CA ASP A 398 -12.26 0.08 28.12
C ASP A 398 -11.27 1.19 27.79
N GLN A 399 -10.49 1.02 26.71
CA GLN A 399 -9.55 2.05 26.26
C GLN A 399 -10.27 3.31 25.74
N LEU A 400 -11.36 3.18 24.98
CA LEU A 400 -12.16 4.33 24.54
C LEU A 400 -12.71 5.09 25.75
N HIS A 401 -13.19 4.41 26.79
CA HIS A 401 -13.62 5.06 28.03
C HIS A 401 -12.47 5.75 28.78
N ALA A 402 -11.27 5.16 28.79
CA ALA A 402 -10.08 5.81 29.33
C ALA A 402 -9.65 7.06 28.54
N LEU A 403 -10.11 7.18 27.30
CA LEU A 403 -9.96 8.35 26.41
C LEU A 403 -11.17 9.30 26.47
N ASP A 404 -12.00 9.21 27.52
CA ASP A 404 -13.26 9.95 27.74
C ASP A 404 -14.26 9.88 26.57
N VAL A 405 -14.21 8.82 25.77
CA VAL A 405 -15.18 8.60 24.70
C VAL A 405 -16.44 7.93 25.27
N ARG A 406 -17.60 8.54 25.00
CA ARG A 406 -18.90 7.97 25.32
C ARG A 406 -19.30 6.94 24.26
N VAL A 407 -19.23 5.67 24.60
CA VAL A 407 -19.60 4.55 23.72
C VAL A 407 -21.06 4.15 23.95
N LEU A 408 -21.93 4.43 22.98
CA LEU A 408 -23.36 4.11 23.01
C LEU A 408 -23.64 2.86 22.16
N THR A 409 -23.63 1.68 22.79
CA THR A 409 -23.99 0.41 22.13
C THR A 409 -25.51 0.13 22.21
N GLY A 410 -26.01 -0.72 21.31
CA GLY A 410 -27.44 -1.05 21.23
C GLY A 410 -28.33 0.12 20.79
N ARG A 411 -27.75 1.22 20.29
CA ARG A 411 -28.47 2.43 19.85
C ARG A 411 -28.38 2.63 18.34
N LYS A 412 -29.47 3.03 17.71
CA LYS A 412 -29.57 3.26 16.27
C LYS A 412 -29.83 4.73 15.98
N VAL A 413 -29.14 5.27 14.97
CA VAL A 413 -29.44 6.60 14.44
C VAL A 413 -30.69 6.53 13.57
N GLN A 414 -31.67 7.38 13.88
CA GLN A 414 -32.93 7.51 13.13
C GLN A 414 -32.88 8.59 12.06
N SER A 415 -32.19 9.69 12.31
CA SER A 415 -31.95 10.76 11.33
C SER A 415 -30.73 11.59 11.71
N VAL A 416 -30.16 12.26 10.72
CA VAL A 416 -29.08 13.24 10.87
C VAL A 416 -29.56 14.55 10.27
N SER A 417 -29.37 15.67 10.96
CA SER A 417 -29.53 17.01 10.40
C SER A 417 -28.19 17.75 10.45
N GLU A 418 -28.16 18.97 9.92
CA GLU A 418 -26.98 19.85 10.04
C GLU A 418 -26.56 20.10 11.50
N PHE A 419 -27.50 19.98 12.43
CA PHE A 419 -27.33 20.46 13.82
C PHE A 419 -27.56 19.38 14.89
N ALA A 420 -28.00 18.19 14.51
CA ALA A 420 -28.32 17.14 15.47
C ALA A 420 -28.30 15.71 14.88
N VAL A 421 -28.07 14.74 15.76
CA VAL A 421 -28.21 13.30 15.50
C VAL A 421 -29.32 12.74 16.37
N ALA A 422 -30.41 12.27 15.77
CA ALA A 422 -31.51 11.64 16.48
C ALA A 422 -31.26 10.14 16.66
N LEU A 423 -31.33 9.66 17.89
CA LEU A 423 -31.19 8.25 18.24
C LEU A 423 -32.56 7.59 18.48
N ASP A 424 -32.60 6.28 18.41
CA ASP A 424 -33.72 5.50 18.92
C ASP A 424 -33.93 5.74 20.42
N GLY A 425 -35.19 5.69 20.86
CA GLY A 425 -35.57 6.02 22.24
C GLY A 425 -35.77 7.51 22.53
N GLY A 426 -35.70 8.39 21.51
CA GLY A 426 -36.06 9.82 21.62
C GLY A 426 -34.93 10.75 22.04
N GLU A 427 -33.74 10.21 22.35
CA GLU A 427 -32.55 11.02 22.63
C GLU A 427 -32.06 11.71 21.35
N THR A 428 -31.72 12.99 21.45
CA THR A 428 -31.15 13.76 20.35
C THR A 428 -29.85 14.41 20.80
N LEU A 429 -28.78 14.18 20.05
CA LEU A 429 -27.47 14.75 20.30
C LEU A 429 -27.31 16.01 19.45
N ALA A 430 -27.25 17.19 20.06
CA ALA A 430 -26.92 18.42 19.34
C ALA A 430 -25.44 18.37 18.93
N ALA A 431 -25.15 18.30 17.64
CA ALA A 431 -23.80 18.12 17.11
C ALA A 431 -23.69 18.75 15.73
N ARG A 432 -22.56 19.41 15.45
CA ARG A 432 -22.20 19.93 14.13
C ARG A 432 -21.43 18.90 13.31
N THR A 433 -20.76 17.95 13.96
CA THR A 433 -20.00 16.90 13.30
C THR A 433 -20.66 15.54 13.46
N THR A 434 -21.05 14.93 12.34
CA THR A 434 -21.44 13.52 12.26
C THR A 434 -20.60 12.81 11.23
N VAL A 435 -19.88 11.75 11.62
CA VAL A 435 -19.14 10.89 10.68
C VAL A 435 -19.78 9.51 10.62
N TRP A 436 -20.24 9.12 9.44
CA TRP A 436 -20.91 7.86 9.18
C TRP A 436 -19.94 6.79 8.69
N CYS A 437 -19.59 5.86 9.59
CA CYS A 437 -18.72 4.71 9.33
C CYS A 437 -19.51 3.38 9.29
N ALA A 438 -20.85 3.43 9.32
CA ALA A 438 -21.70 2.25 9.43
C ALA A 438 -22.06 1.67 8.06
N GLY A 439 -21.65 0.41 7.84
CA GLY A 439 -22.14 -0.41 6.73
C GLY A 439 -21.54 -0.08 5.36
N VAL A 440 -21.48 -1.10 4.51
CA VAL A 440 -21.05 -0.98 3.12
C VAL A 440 -22.02 -1.70 2.21
N LYS A 441 -22.20 -1.17 1.00
CA LYS A 441 -22.95 -1.82 -0.09
C LYS A 441 -22.03 -1.98 -1.30
N PRO A 442 -22.28 -2.97 -2.17
CA PRO A 442 -21.51 -3.10 -3.41
C PRO A 442 -21.61 -1.84 -4.26
N ALA A 443 -20.53 -1.53 -5.00
CA ALA A 443 -20.47 -0.34 -5.84
C ALA A 443 -21.61 -0.31 -6.88
N GLY A 444 -22.14 0.89 -7.16
CA GLY A 444 -23.28 1.10 -8.05
C GLY A 444 -23.08 0.56 -9.47
N LEU A 445 -21.83 0.44 -9.92
CA LEU A 445 -21.47 -0.18 -11.20
C LEU A 445 -22.11 -1.56 -11.38
N LEU A 446 -22.20 -2.38 -10.31
CA LEU A 446 -22.81 -3.71 -10.39
C LEU A 446 -24.29 -3.68 -10.74
N GLY A 447 -25.00 -2.60 -10.40
CA GLY A 447 -26.40 -2.42 -10.76
C GLY A 447 -26.61 -2.45 -12.28
N ALA A 448 -25.66 -1.86 -13.02
CA ALA A 448 -25.69 -1.73 -14.47
C ALA A 448 -25.15 -2.95 -15.25
N VAL A 449 -24.60 -3.97 -14.57
CA VAL A 449 -24.09 -5.18 -15.23
C VAL A 449 -25.17 -6.27 -15.22
N ASP A 450 -25.45 -6.90 -16.36
CA ASP A 450 -26.39 -8.04 -16.47
C ASP A 450 -25.80 -9.33 -15.88
N LEU A 451 -25.73 -9.40 -14.55
CA LEU A 451 -25.29 -10.56 -13.77
C LEU A 451 -26.29 -10.86 -12.65
N PRO A 452 -26.38 -12.12 -12.18
CA PRO A 452 -27.23 -12.47 -11.05
C PRO A 452 -26.83 -11.70 -9.80
N LYS A 453 -27.81 -11.10 -9.12
CA LYS A 453 -27.60 -10.32 -7.88
C LYS A 453 -28.39 -10.93 -6.73
N HIS A 454 -27.72 -11.13 -5.61
CA HIS A 454 -28.38 -11.44 -4.34
C HIS A 454 -29.10 -10.19 -3.80
N PRO A 455 -30.11 -10.31 -2.92
CA PRO A 455 -30.76 -9.14 -2.28
C PRO A 455 -29.81 -8.16 -1.56
N SER A 456 -28.60 -8.60 -1.21
CA SER A 456 -27.54 -7.73 -0.67
C SER A 456 -26.84 -6.85 -1.73
N GLY A 457 -27.20 -6.99 -3.01
CA GLY A 457 -26.57 -6.35 -4.16
C GLY A 457 -25.28 -7.01 -4.64
N ARG A 458 -24.80 -8.05 -3.95
CA ARG A 458 -23.56 -8.78 -4.30
C ARG A 458 -23.84 -9.85 -5.36
N VAL A 459 -22.83 -10.17 -6.18
CA VAL A 459 -22.92 -11.21 -7.21
C VAL A 459 -22.51 -12.57 -6.61
N PRO A 460 -23.36 -13.61 -6.63
CA PRO A 460 -22.99 -14.97 -6.25
C PRO A 460 -21.88 -15.51 -7.15
N VAL A 461 -20.84 -16.08 -6.54
CA VAL A 461 -19.70 -16.67 -7.25
C VAL A 461 -19.49 -18.13 -6.84
N GLY A 462 -18.97 -18.93 -7.76
CA GLY A 462 -18.56 -20.31 -7.50
C GLY A 462 -17.29 -20.40 -6.63
N GLU A 463 -16.85 -21.62 -6.33
CA GLU A 463 -15.66 -21.85 -5.51
C GLU A 463 -14.38 -21.29 -6.15
N ASP A 464 -14.32 -21.13 -7.47
CA ASP A 464 -13.19 -20.56 -8.21
C ASP A 464 -13.30 -19.03 -8.41
N LEU A 465 -14.28 -18.39 -7.76
CA LEU A 465 -14.62 -16.96 -7.83
C LEU A 465 -15.19 -16.49 -9.18
N ARG A 466 -15.58 -17.40 -10.06
CA ARG A 466 -16.30 -17.08 -11.30
C ARG A 466 -17.80 -16.99 -11.09
N VAL A 467 -18.48 -16.24 -11.95
CA VAL A 467 -19.93 -16.19 -11.95
C VAL A 467 -20.49 -17.45 -12.63
N PRO A 468 -21.43 -18.19 -12.00
CA PRO A 468 -22.10 -19.30 -12.65
C PRO A 468 -22.72 -18.89 -14.00
N GLY A 469 -22.48 -19.67 -15.05
CA GLY A 469 -22.90 -19.34 -16.42
C GLY A 469 -21.94 -18.44 -17.21
N HIS A 470 -20.96 -17.81 -16.56
CA HIS A 470 -19.99 -16.91 -17.20
C HIS A 470 -18.56 -17.31 -16.83
N SER A 471 -18.01 -18.26 -17.61
CA SER A 471 -16.70 -18.88 -17.37
C SER A 471 -15.50 -17.92 -17.46
N GLU A 472 -15.72 -16.75 -18.05
CA GLU A 472 -14.75 -15.69 -18.30
C GLU A 472 -14.83 -14.53 -17.30
N VAL A 473 -15.86 -14.49 -16.45
CA VAL A 473 -16.12 -13.37 -15.53
C VAL A 473 -15.85 -13.78 -14.09
N PHE A 474 -14.94 -13.06 -13.44
CA PHE A 474 -14.62 -13.16 -12.02
C PHE A 474 -15.17 -11.93 -11.30
N VAL A 475 -15.79 -12.11 -10.12
CA VAL A 475 -16.23 -10.99 -9.27
C VAL A 475 -15.57 -11.14 -7.90
N LEU A 476 -14.90 -10.09 -7.44
CA LEU A 476 -14.00 -10.15 -6.28
C LEU A 476 -14.30 -9.10 -5.21
N GLY A 477 -13.77 -9.33 -4.01
CA GLY A 477 -13.90 -8.41 -2.88
C GLY A 477 -15.36 -8.16 -2.50
N ASP A 478 -15.67 -6.93 -2.09
CA ASP A 478 -16.98 -6.54 -1.56
C ASP A 478 -18.12 -6.65 -2.58
N ALA A 479 -17.81 -6.76 -3.87
CA ALA A 479 -18.76 -6.99 -4.95
C ALA A 479 -19.27 -8.44 -5.00
N SER A 480 -18.50 -9.39 -4.45
CA SER A 480 -18.75 -10.82 -4.54
C SER A 480 -19.50 -11.36 -3.32
N LEU A 481 -20.41 -12.30 -3.56
CA LEU A 481 -20.99 -13.16 -2.53
C LEU A 481 -20.30 -14.52 -2.61
N CYS A 482 -19.09 -14.59 -2.05
CA CYS A 482 -18.38 -15.84 -1.81
C CYS A 482 -18.76 -16.39 -0.44
N GLN A 483 -19.00 -17.70 -0.35
CA GLN A 483 -19.36 -18.37 0.89
C GLN A 483 -18.31 -19.43 1.25
N GLN A 484 -18.06 -19.57 2.56
CA GLN A 484 -17.27 -20.66 3.12
C GLN A 484 -18.03 -21.19 4.33
N GLU A 485 -18.17 -22.52 4.44
CA GLU A 485 -18.89 -23.18 5.53
C GLU A 485 -20.34 -22.65 5.68
N GLY A 486 -21.01 -22.39 4.56
CA GLY A 486 -22.39 -21.87 4.51
C GLY A 486 -22.54 -20.41 4.93
N LYS A 487 -21.44 -19.69 5.22
CA LYS A 487 -21.46 -18.28 5.64
C LYS A 487 -20.84 -17.38 4.58
N PRO A 488 -21.45 -16.22 4.27
CA PRO A 488 -20.85 -15.25 3.37
C PRO A 488 -19.59 -14.65 3.99
N LEU A 489 -18.56 -14.47 3.18
CA LEU A 489 -17.34 -13.80 3.63
C LEU A 489 -17.61 -12.30 3.90
N PRO A 490 -16.98 -11.73 4.94
CA PRO A 490 -17.16 -10.33 5.29
C PRO A 490 -16.47 -9.40 4.26
N PRO A 491 -16.98 -8.17 4.06
CA PRO A 491 -16.39 -7.20 3.14
C PRO A 491 -15.11 -6.58 3.75
N LEU A 492 -14.02 -7.34 3.73
CA LEU A 492 -12.73 -6.96 4.32
C LEU A 492 -11.64 -6.87 3.26
N GLY A 493 -10.72 -5.92 3.44
CA GLY A 493 -9.52 -5.81 2.61
C GLY A 493 -8.70 -7.12 2.58
N GLN A 494 -8.72 -7.88 3.67
CA GLN A 494 -8.07 -9.19 3.75
C GLN A 494 -8.68 -10.22 2.78
N VAL A 495 -10.01 -10.28 2.72
CA VAL A 495 -10.73 -11.13 1.77
C VAL A 495 -10.41 -10.68 0.35
N ALA A 496 -10.46 -9.38 0.09
CA ALA A 496 -10.19 -8.80 -1.23
C ALA A 496 -8.77 -9.12 -1.75
N PHE A 497 -7.70 -8.95 -0.96
CA PHE A 497 -6.35 -9.27 -1.46
C PHE A 497 -6.15 -10.78 -1.66
N GLN A 498 -6.78 -11.63 -0.85
CA GLN A 498 -6.74 -13.09 -1.01
C GLN A 498 -7.51 -13.51 -2.27
N HIS A 499 -8.70 -12.95 -2.51
CA HIS A 499 -9.46 -13.11 -3.75
C HIS A 499 -8.60 -12.73 -4.95
N GLY A 500 -7.93 -11.58 -4.89
CA GLY A 500 -7.10 -11.10 -5.99
C GLY A 500 -5.91 -12.02 -6.27
N THR A 501 -5.16 -12.38 -5.23
CA THR A 501 -4.03 -13.30 -5.36
C THR A 501 -4.48 -14.67 -5.87
N HIS A 502 -5.61 -15.20 -5.39
CA HIS A 502 -6.14 -16.47 -5.87
C HIS A 502 -6.57 -16.39 -7.34
N THR A 503 -7.28 -15.34 -7.72
CA THR A 503 -7.77 -15.11 -9.09
C THR A 503 -6.63 -14.95 -10.08
N GLY A 504 -5.55 -14.25 -9.71
CA GLY A 504 -4.35 -14.17 -10.55
C GLY A 504 -3.73 -15.55 -10.84
N ARG A 505 -3.76 -16.48 -9.87
CA ARG A 505 -3.31 -17.88 -10.07
C ARG A 505 -4.26 -18.64 -10.98
N ASN A 506 -5.57 -18.54 -10.76
CA ASN A 506 -6.56 -19.22 -11.58
C ASN A 506 -6.62 -18.68 -13.00
N LEU A 507 -6.45 -17.37 -13.22
CA LEU A 507 -6.29 -16.81 -14.56
C LEU A 507 -5.06 -17.36 -15.27
N ALA A 508 -3.93 -17.50 -14.56
CA ALA A 508 -2.75 -18.14 -15.13
C ALA A 508 -3.02 -19.59 -15.55
N ARG A 509 -3.76 -20.36 -14.73
CA ARG A 509 -4.19 -21.73 -15.06
C ARG A 509 -5.14 -21.76 -16.26
N LEU A 510 -6.15 -20.89 -16.26
CA LEU A 510 -7.12 -20.74 -17.35
C LEU A 510 -6.41 -20.49 -18.68
N ILE A 511 -5.44 -19.56 -18.70
CA ILE A 511 -4.66 -19.22 -19.89
C ILE A 511 -3.75 -20.38 -20.36
N ARG A 512 -3.31 -21.24 -19.43
CA ARG A 512 -2.52 -22.46 -19.71
C ARG A 512 -3.38 -23.68 -20.05
N GLY A 513 -4.71 -23.59 -19.97
CA GLY A 513 -5.61 -24.73 -20.13
C GLY A 513 -5.56 -25.72 -18.95
N GLU A 514 -5.09 -25.28 -17.79
CA GLU A 514 -4.99 -26.10 -16.57
C GLU A 514 -6.29 -26.02 -15.74
N PRO A 515 -6.64 -27.07 -14.97
CA PRO A 515 -7.78 -27.05 -14.07
C PRO A 515 -7.70 -25.93 -13.01
N LEU A 516 -8.79 -25.18 -12.83
CA LEU A 516 -8.87 -24.15 -11.79
C LEU A 516 -8.89 -24.77 -10.39
N GLN A 517 -8.50 -23.98 -9.39
CA GLN A 517 -8.51 -24.40 -7.99
C GLN A 517 -9.58 -23.66 -7.21
N PRO A 518 -10.19 -24.29 -6.18
CA PRO A 518 -11.16 -23.62 -5.32
C PRO A 518 -10.47 -22.60 -4.41
N PHE A 519 -11.17 -21.51 -4.12
CA PHE A 519 -10.80 -20.50 -3.16
C PHE A 519 -11.14 -20.98 -1.75
N ARG A 520 -10.18 -20.81 -0.84
CA ARG A 520 -10.35 -21.04 0.60
C ARG A 520 -9.80 -19.82 1.32
N TYR A 521 -10.67 -19.14 2.06
CA TYR A 521 -10.32 -17.98 2.86
C TYR A 521 -9.59 -18.41 4.12
N PHE A 522 -8.42 -17.80 4.34
CA PHE A 522 -7.69 -17.93 5.59
C PHE A 522 -7.83 -16.66 6.42
N ASN A 523 -8.42 -16.77 7.61
CA ASN A 523 -8.55 -15.65 8.52
C ASN A 523 -7.25 -15.44 9.31
N TYR A 524 -6.44 -14.44 8.93
CA TYR A 524 -5.26 -14.04 9.72
C TYR A 524 -5.59 -13.42 11.08
N GLY A 525 -6.86 -13.12 11.35
CA GLY A 525 -7.30 -12.41 12.54
C GLY A 525 -7.68 -10.96 12.25
N ALA A 526 -7.76 -10.16 13.30
CA ALA A 526 -8.19 -8.78 13.25
C ALA A 526 -7.43 -7.92 14.28
N LEU A 527 -7.25 -6.64 13.95
CA LEU A 527 -6.49 -5.69 14.75
C LEU A 527 -7.07 -4.29 14.60
N VAL A 528 -7.14 -3.55 15.69
CA VAL A 528 -7.68 -2.19 15.75
C VAL A 528 -6.78 -1.33 16.62
N SER A 529 -6.43 -0.13 16.16
CA SER A 529 -5.77 0.87 17.00
C SER A 529 -6.82 1.66 17.78
N VAL A 530 -6.55 1.96 19.05
CA VAL A 530 -7.45 2.74 19.91
C VAL A 530 -6.64 3.83 20.61
N GLY A 531 -6.19 4.78 19.80
CA GLY A 531 -5.38 5.93 20.20
C GLY A 531 -3.88 5.63 20.15
N GLU A 532 -3.09 6.58 20.65
CA GLU A 532 -1.65 6.41 20.77
C GLU A 532 -1.29 5.30 21.77
N HIS A 533 -0.29 4.50 21.40
CA HIS A 533 0.28 3.43 22.23
C HIS A 533 -0.69 2.31 22.68
N PHE A 534 -1.89 2.21 22.10
CA PHE A 534 -2.82 1.12 22.40
C PHE A 534 -3.44 0.53 21.12
N ALA A 535 -3.40 -0.80 21.02
CA ALA A 535 -4.20 -1.54 20.05
C ALA A 535 -4.78 -2.79 20.72
N ALA A 536 -5.84 -3.33 20.14
CA ALA A 536 -6.39 -4.62 20.51
C ALA A 536 -6.32 -5.54 19.28
N VAL A 537 -5.73 -6.72 19.46
CA VAL A 537 -5.49 -7.66 18.35
C VAL A 537 -5.92 -9.08 18.72
N ASP A 538 -6.48 -9.78 17.74
CA ASP A 538 -6.72 -11.21 17.72
C ASP A 538 -6.03 -11.77 16.47
N LEU A 539 -4.87 -12.41 16.62
CA LEU A 539 -4.09 -12.95 15.51
C LEU A 539 -3.97 -14.47 15.64
N VAL A 540 -4.67 -15.21 14.78
CA VAL A 540 -4.62 -16.67 14.73
C VAL A 540 -4.82 -17.31 16.13
N GLY A 541 -5.74 -16.75 16.92
CA GLY A 541 -6.06 -17.22 18.28
C GLY A 541 -5.22 -16.62 19.40
N VAL A 542 -4.16 -15.86 19.09
CA VAL A 542 -3.39 -15.10 20.07
C VAL A 542 -4.03 -13.73 20.26
N ARG A 543 -4.50 -13.45 21.47
CA ARG A 543 -5.17 -12.19 21.84
C ARG A 543 -4.27 -11.37 22.74
N MET A 544 -4.05 -10.12 22.39
CA MET A 544 -3.25 -9.19 23.19
C MET A 544 -3.75 -7.75 23.02
N SER A 545 -3.43 -6.90 23.98
CA SER A 545 -3.75 -5.48 23.95
C SER A 545 -2.65 -4.62 24.57
N GLY A 546 -2.66 -3.32 24.31
CA GLY A 546 -1.69 -2.35 24.85
C GLY A 546 -0.53 -2.04 23.90
N ALA A 547 0.56 -1.48 24.42
CA ALA A 547 1.66 -0.93 23.62
C ALA A 547 2.36 -1.96 22.74
N LEU A 548 2.54 -3.19 23.20
CA LEU A 548 3.12 -4.26 22.37
C LEU A 548 2.19 -4.63 21.20
N ALA A 549 0.88 -4.70 21.46
CA ALA A 549 -0.12 -4.95 20.44
C ALA A 549 -0.15 -3.80 19.41
N TRP A 550 0.01 -2.56 19.87
CA TRP A 550 0.11 -1.37 19.03
C TRP A 550 1.36 -1.39 18.14
N PHE A 551 2.52 -1.80 18.67
CA PHE A 551 3.73 -1.99 17.88
C PHE A 551 3.56 -3.07 16.81
N ILE A 552 2.86 -4.17 17.14
CA ILE A 552 2.52 -5.22 16.18
C ILE A 552 1.57 -4.70 15.09
N TRP A 553 0.54 -3.94 15.45
CA TRP A 553 -0.37 -3.28 14.51
C TRP A 553 0.41 -2.41 13.52
N ARG A 554 1.29 -1.53 14.02
CA ARG A 554 2.15 -0.65 13.19
C ARG A 554 3.04 -1.46 12.26
N SER A 555 3.70 -2.49 12.79
CA SER A 555 4.60 -3.36 12.01
C SER A 555 3.86 -4.11 10.90
N LEU A 556 2.68 -4.68 11.20
CA LEU A 556 1.88 -5.41 10.21
C LEU A 556 1.39 -4.48 9.10
N TYR A 557 0.83 -3.31 9.42
CA TYR A 557 0.37 -2.37 8.39
C TYR A 557 1.53 -1.81 7.57
N LEU A 558 2.68 -1.54 8.19
CA LEU A 558 3.90 -1.16 7.47
C LEU A 558 4.35 -2.23 6.46
N THR A 559 4.24 -3.52 6.81
CA THR A 559 4.58 -4.59 5.87
C THR A 559 3.60 -4.67 4.69
N LYS A 560 2.32 -4.34 4.90
CA LYS A 560 1.23 -4.38 3.91
C LYS A 560 1.15 -3.15 3.02
N LEU A 561 1.71 -2.02 3.44
CA LEU A 561 1.84 -0.84 2.59
C LEU A 561 2.57 -1.19 1.29
N VAL A 562 2.01 -0.76 0.16
CA VAL A 562 2.66 -0.91 -1.14
C VAL A 562 3.90 0.00 -1.15
N GLY A 563 4.93 -0.27 -1.95
CA GLY A 563 6.05 0.67 -2.16
C GLY A 563 6.96 0.98 -0.95
N PHE A 564 8.22 0.56 -1.04
CA PHE A 564 9.23 0.79 0.01
C PHE A 564 9.40 2.26 0.45
N GLY A 565 9.28 3.22 -0.48
CA GLY A 565 9.44 4.64 -0.16
C GLY A 565 8.41 5.17 0.83
N ASN A 566 7.14 4.75 0.71
CA ASN A 566 6.11 5.16 1.66
C ASN A 566 6.30 4.45 2.99
N LYS A 567 6.78 3.20 3.01
CA LYS A 567 7.14 2.52 4.27
C LYS A 567 8.15 3.33 5.06
N VAL A 568 9.24 3.77 4.41
CA VAL A 568 10.26 4.61 5.06
C VAL A 568 9.66 5.94 5.54
N ARG A 569 8.83 6.59 4.73
CA ARG A 569 8.19 7.86 5.11
C ARG A 569 7.20 7.72 6.27
N VAL A 570 6.39 6.66 6.30
CA VAL A 570 5.48 6.38 7.41
C VAL A 570 6.26 6.08 8.68
N VAL A 571 7.37 5.33 8.60
CA VAL A 571 8.25 5.12 9.75
C VAL A 571 8.84 6.45 10.23
N LEU A 572 9.31 7.30 9.30
CA LEU A 572 9.86 8.61 9.65
C LEU A 572 8.81 9.51 10.28
N ASP A 573 7.62 9.66 9.68
CA ASP A 573 6.53 10.46 10.23
C ASP A 573 6.15 9.95 11.62
N TRP A 574 5.91 8.65 11.78
CA TRP A 574 5.58 8.12 13.09
C TRP A 574 6.71 8.17 14.13
N THR A 575 7.97 8.35 13.71
CA THR A 575 9.12 8.59 14.60
C THR A 575 9.23 10.09 14.91
N LEU A 576 8.98 10.94 13.92
CA LEU A 576 8.98 12.38 14.06
C LEU A 576 7.77 12.85 14.86
N ASP A 577 6.61 12.19 14.82
CA ASP A 577 5.44 12.48 15.67
C ASP A 577 5.80 12.44 17.16
N LEU A 578 6.86 11.72 17.56
CA LEU A 578 7.36 11.71 18.94
C LEU A 578 8.13 13.00 19.32
N LEU A 579 8.53 13.81 18.33
CA LEU A 579 9.46 14.95 18.47
C LEU A 579 8.97 16.23 17.78
N VAL A 580 8.04 16.13 16.83
CA VAL A 580 7.58 17.17 15.92
C VAL A 580 6.06 17.08 15.86
N GLU A 581 5.40 18.21 16.10
CA GLU A 581 3.95 18.30 16.16
C GLU A 581 3.28 18.15 14.78
N ARG A 582 2.03 17.69 14.78
CA ARG A 582 1.18 17.58 13.58
C ARG A 582 0.83 18.98 13.05
N SER A 583 0.87 19.15 11.73
CA SER A 583 0.40 20.41 11.12
C SER A 583 -1.12 20.52 11.24
N ILE A 584 -1.63 21.71 11.59
CA ILE A 584 -3.07 22.06 11.58
C ILE A 584 -3.45 22.95 10.39
N SER A 585 -2.54 23.18 9.45
CA SER A 585 -2.86 24.03 8.30
C SER A 585 -3.95 23.36 7.44
N GLN A 586 -5.00 24.14 7.17
CA GLN A 586 -5.98 23.80 6.16
C GLN A 586 -5.46 24.22 4.79
N ILE A 587 -5.51 23.31 3.83
CA ILE A 587 -5.17 23.60 2.45
C ILE A 587 -6.39 23.22 1.60
N SER A 588 -7.32 24.16 1.47
CA SER A 588 -8.35 24.15 0.45
C SER A 588 -8.02 25.26 -0.55
N ALA A 589 -7.79 24.89 -1.81
CA ALA A 589 -7.63 25.85 -2.88
C ALA A 589 -8.30 25.28 -4.13
N SER A 590 -9.46 25.81 -4.49
CA SER A 590 -10.05 25.55 -5.79
C SER A 590 -9.44 26.49 -6.84
N ARG A 591 -9.35 26.04 -8.09
CA ARG A 591 -8.89 26.91 -9.19
C ARG A 591 -9.85 28.11 -9.41
N GLN A 592 -11.10 27.98 -8.97
CA GLN A 592 -12.08 29.07 -8.98
C GLN A 592 -11.76 30.08 -7.89
N ASP A 593 -11.36 29.64 -6.69
CA ASP A 593 -10.95 30.53 -5.59
C ASP A 593 -9.70 31.33 -5.98
N LEU A 594 -8.74 30.68 -6.66
CA LEU A 594 -7.54 31.34 -7.18
C LEU A 594 -7.84 32.33 -8.32
N ARG A 595 -8.84 32.04 -9.16
CA ARG A 595 -9.29 32.97 -10.22
C ARG A 595 -10.08 34.14 -9.66
N ALA A 596 -10.93 33.91 -8.66
CA ALA A 596 -11.65 34.95 -7.95
C ALA A 596 -10.68 35.88 -7.22
N ALA A 597 -9.72 35.32 -6.48
CA ALA A 597 -8.65 36.09 -5.84
C ALA A 597 -7.77 36.87 -6.84
N ALA A 598 -7.46 36.28 -8.01
CA ALA A 598 -6.74 36.98 -9.07
C ALA A 598 -7.57 38.07 -9.76
N GLY A 599 -8.89 37.89 -9.84
CA GLY A 599 -9.85 38.89 -10.32
C GLY A 599 -9.94 40.08 -9.38
N ASP A 600 -10.08 39.82 -8.07
CA ASP A 600 -10.15 40.86 -7.03
C ASP A 600 -8.85 41.66 -6.92
N ALA A 601 -7.69 41.02 -7.10
CA ALA A 601 -6.39 41.70 -7.17
C ALA A 601 -6.26 42.64 -8.39
N HIS A 602 -6.90 42.29 -9.52
CA HIS A 602 -6.93 43.15 -10.70
C HIS A 602 -7.89 44.35 -10.56
N VAL A 603 -8.95 44.23 -9.75
CA VAL A 603 -9.87 45.32 -9.44
C VAL A 603 -9.25 46.32 -8.46
N THR A 604 -8.53 45.84 -7.45
CA THR A 604 -7.84 46.72 -6.46
C THR A 604 -6.68 47.51 -7.08
N LEU A 605 -5.95 46.96 -8.06
CA LEU A 605 -4.88 47.68 -8.76
C LEU A 605 -5.40 48.79 -9.71
N ARG A 606 -6.66 48.72 -10.16
CA ARG A 606 -7.27 49.79 -10.98
C ARG A 606 -7.86 50.93 -10.17
N ALA A 607 -8.22 50.70 -8.91
CA ALA A 607 -8.79 51.72 -8.03
C ALA A 607 -7.74 52.66 -7.39
N GLY A 608 -6.45 52.35 -7.51
CA GLY A 608 -5.35 53.17 -6.96
C GLY A 608 -4.60 54.03 -7.99
N GLY A 609 -5.18 54.23 -9.19
CA GLY A 609 -4.50 54.82 -10.34
C GLY A 609 -5.15 56.05 -10.95
N ASP A 610 -6.00 56.77 -10.21
CA ASP A 610 -6.47 58.12 -10.58
C ASP A 610 -6.60 58.96 -9.30
N SER A 611 -5.51 59.62 -8.92
CA SER A 611 -5.49 60.79 -8.04
C SER A 611 -4.34 61.72 -8.43
#